data_AF-A0A7R9EMW2-F1
#
_entry.id   AF-A0A7R9EMW2-F1
#
_cell.length_a   1.000
_cell.length_b   1.000
_cell.length_c   1.000
_cell.angle_alpha   90.00
_cell.angle_beta   90.00
_cell.angle_gamma   90.00
#
_symmetry.space_group_name_H-M   'P 1'
#
loop_
_entity.id
_entity.type
_entity.pdbx_description
1 polymer ?
#
loop_
_entity_poly.entity_id
_entity_poly.type
_entity_poly.pdbx_seq_one_letter_code
_entity_poly.pdbx_strand_id
1 'polypeptide(L)'
;MELNCVRKKVSVLKGGGLSRLAYPAQVVSLILSDVVGDPLDFIASGPTVANTDQVVDALNIINKYHLLNKIPESVISIIKATPTSNDDSCNEVNNFNHVQNNIIGNNSIAVKNVAKVAQQNGYSSVILSTRVEGLVSNVAIKYANLANEICLNMSGKQNRLVQYFEETSKEYKFVDNVLTNLQTQISKFSQSKGLCLVAGGETTVILKGKGKGGRNQELALTFAKVLHEMKDTHPHIDEFNIFLLSCGTDGIDGPTDAAGAIGHCQQFENVGSHLKPYECLKNNDSNSFYSNFSNGDDLVSIGHTAVFVPLTDRQEDDILHPSAAPGSPDPLTFFSEDGI
;
A
#
# COMPACT_ATOMS: atom_id res chain seq x y z
N MET A 1 15.29 -8.21 -1.30
CA MET A 1 15.01 -9.53 -0.68
C MET A 1 16.30 -10.23 -0.22
N GLU A 2 17.31 -10.37 -1.09
CA GLU A 2 18.61 -11.00 -0.78
C GLU A 2 19.32 -10.46 0.47
N LEU A 3 19.32 -9.14 0.69
CA LEU A 3 19.94 -8.54 1.87
C LEU A 3 19.33 -9.04 3.19
N ASN A 4 18.02 -9.26 3.24
CA ASN A 4 17.36 -9.71 4.46
C ASN A 4 17.73 -11.16 4.81
N CYS A 5 17.91 -12.03 3.81
CA CYS A 5 18.43 -13.39 4.00
C CYS A 5 19.77 -13.38 4.76
N VAL A 6 20.70 -12.49 4.36
CA VAL A 6 21.99 -12.32 5.06
C VAL A 6 21.80 -11.68 6.43
N ARG A 7 21.03 -10.58 6.53
CA ARG A 7 20.81 -9.83 7.80
C ARG A 7 20.18 -10.67 8.90
N LYS A 8 19.22 -11.55 8.56
CA LYS A 8 18.59 -12.45 9.54
C LYS A 8 19.63 -13.39 10.17
N LYS A 9 20.66 -13.81 9.42
CA LYS A 9 21.71 -14.73 9.90
C LYS A 9 22.85 -14.08 10.67
N VAL A 10 22.97 -12.75 10.64
CA VAL A 10 24.05 -12.03 11.35
C VAL A 10 23.50 -11.20 12.52
N SER A 11 22.24 -11.41 12.90
CA SER A 11 21.54 -10.62 13.90
C SER A 11 20.91 -11.51 14.94
N VAL A 12 21.24 -11.26 16.21
CA VAL A 12 20.69 -11.99 17.35
C VAL A 12 19.16 -11.87 17.43
N LEU A 13 18.57 -10.75 17.04
CA LEU A 13 17.14 -10.49 17.19
C LEU A 13 16.27 -10.85 15.97
N LYS A 14 16.85 -10.97 14.77
CA LYS A 14 16.07 -11.13 13.53
C LYS A 14 15.81 -12.61 13.27
N GLY A 15 14.89 -12.92 12.34
CA GLY A 15 14.60 -14.30 11.96
C GLY A 15 14.21 -15.18 13.15
N GLY A 16 13.36 -14.66 14.01
CA GLY A 16 12.85 -15.34 15.21
C GLY A 16 13.78 -15.25 16.41
N GLY A 17 14.85 -14.48 16.32
CA GLY A 17 15.84 -14.37 17.39
C GLY A 17 15.27 -13.78 18.68
N LEU A 18 14.40 -12.76 18.58
CA LEU A 18 13.74 -12.18 19.74
C LEU A 18 12.82 -13.20 20.43
N SER A 19 12.01 -13.94 19.68
CA SER A 19 11.12 -14.94 20.27
C SER A 19 11.87 -16.13 20.87
N ARG A 20 13.02 -16.52 20.30
CA ARG A 20 13.91 -17.54 20.89
C ARG A 20 14.50 -17.08 22.22
N LEU A 21 14.93 -15.82 22.32
CA LEU A 21 15.45 -15.26 23.56
C LEU A 21 14.39 -15.09 24.65
N ALA A 22 13.14 -14.85 24.26
CA ALA A 22 12.01 -14.70 25.18
C ALA A 22 11.49 -16.03 25.72
N TYR A 23 11.74 -17.15 25.02
CA TYR A 23 11.28 -18.47 25.46
C TYR A 23 11.81 -18.79 26.87
N PRO A 24 10.96 -19.34 27.78
CA PRO A 24 9.62 -19.90 27.55
C PRO A 24 8.45 -18.92 27.68
N ALA A 25 8.69 -17.62 27.85
CA ALA A 25 7.60 -16.64 28.01
C ALA A 25 6.75 -16.52 26.73
N GLN A 26 5.44 -16.31 26.88
CA GLN A 26 4.56 -16.03 25.75
C GLN A 26 4.91 -14.68 25.09
N VAL A 27 4.95 -14.65 23.76
CA VAL A 27 5.25 -13.46 22.96
C VAL A 27 3.99 -13.08 22.17
N VAL A 28 3.48 -11.87 22.40
CA VAL A 28 2.38 -11.30 21.62
C VAL A 28 2.89 -10.07 20.88
N SER A 29 2.99 -10.16 19.55
CA SER A 29 3.42 -9.06 18.70
C SER A 29 2.21 -8.34 18.12
N LEU A 30 2.14 -7.03 18.32
CA LEU A 30 1.18 -6.14 17.69
C LEU A 30 1.90 -5.34 16.61
N ILE A 31 1.54 -5.56 15.35
CA ILE A 31 2.32 -5.11 14.19
C ILE A 31 1.54 -4.05 13.42
N LEU A 32 2.19 -2.89 13.21
CA LEU A 32 1.82 -1.93 12.17
C LEU A 32 2.67 -2.25 10.94
N SER A 33 2.05 -2.84 9.92
CA SER A 33 2.75 -3.28 8.73
C SER A 33 2.99 -2.12 7.79
N ASP A 34 4.26 -1.87 7.52
CA ASP A 34 4.68 -0.95 6.48
C ASP A 34 5.08 -1.64 5.16
N VAL A 35 4.73 -2.90 4.96
CA VAL A 35 5.25 -3.70 3.85
C VAL A 35 4.13 -4.23 2.98
N VAL A 36 4.30 -4.07 1.67
CA VAL A 36 3.34 -4.57 0.71
C VAL A 36 3.20 -6.10 0.78
N GLY A 37 2.03 -6.56 1.21
CA GLY A 37 1.57 -7.95 1.30
C GLY A 37 1.62 -8.49 2.73
N ASP A 38 2.04 -7.66 3.68
CA ASP A 38 2.25 -7.96 5.09
C ASP A 38 3.10 -9.23 5.37
N PRO A 39 4.21 -9.49 4.63
CA PRO A 39 5.06 -10.64 4.91
C PRO A 39 5.77 -10.47 6.26
N LEU A 40 5.30 -11.19 7.28
CA LEU A 40 5.78 -11.09 8.66
C LEU A 40 7.30 -11.33 8.79
N ASP A 41 7.88 -12.18 7.95
CA ASP A 41 9.32 -12.46 7.95
C ASP A 41 10.16 -11.30 7.39
N PHE A 42 9.53 -10.39 6.64
CA PHE A 42 10.16 -9.22 6.07
C PHE A 42 10.00 -7.99 6.98
N ILE A 43 8.85 -7.84 7.63
CA ILE A 43 8.57 -6.75 8.58
C ILE A 43 9.59 -6.81 9.72
N ALA A 44 10.39 -5.76 9.87
CA ALA A 44 11.54 -5.72 10.79
C ALA A 44 12.53 -6.90 10.66
N SER A 45 12.54 -7.60 9.51
CA SER A 45 13.24 -8.87 9.29
C SER A 45 12.79 -10.02 10.23
N GLY A 46 11.50 -10.04 10.58
CA GLY A 46 10.84 -11.14 11.27
C GLY A 46 11.44 -11.50 12.62
N PRO A 47 11.54 -10.58 13.60
CA PRO A 47 12.15 -10.88 14.89
C PRO A 47 11.40 -11.95 15.71
N THR A 48 10.11 -12.12 15.44
CA THR A 48 9.20 -13.08 16.10
C THR A 48 8.66 -14.12 15.13
N VAL A 49 9.35 -14.32 14.00
CA VAL A 49 8.93 -15.25 12.92
C VAL A 49 10.09 -16.17 12.61
N ALA A 50 9.81 -17.46 12.45
CA ALA A 50 10.83 -18.44 12.10
C ALA A 50 11.56 -18.04 10.80
N ASN A 51 12.89 -18.18 10.81
CA ASN A 51 13.69 -17.95 9.61
C ASN A 51 13.75 -19.24 8.77
N THR A 52 13.17 -19.18 7.57
CA THR A 52 13.19 -20.28 6.60
C THR A 52 14.37 -20.21 5.62
N ASP A 53 15.10 -19.09 5.59
CA ASP A 53 16.24 -18.88 4.70
C ASP A 53 17.39 -19.87 5.03
N GLN A 54 17.90 -20.59 4.02
CA GLN A 54 18.95 -21.59 4.22
C GLN A 54 20.33 -20.92 4.32
N VAL A 55 21.28 -21.56 5.02
CA VAL A 55 22.67 -21.07 5.11
C VAL A 55 23.30 -20.90 3.73
N VAL A 56 23.03 -21.86 2.83
CA VAL A 56 23.54 -21.83 1.46
C VAL A 56 23.06 -20.60 0.68
N ASP A 57 21.84 -20.12 0.92
CA ASP A 57 21.29 -18.95 0.25
C ASP A 57 22.10 -17.69 0.58
N ALA A 58 22.41 -17.48 1.86
CA ALA A 58 23.20 -16.35 2.32
C ALA A 58 24.63 -16.39 1.76
N LEU A 59 25.26 -17.58 1.72
CA LEU A 59 26.60 -17.74 1.14
C LEU A 59 26.60 -17.50 -0.37
N ASN A 60 25.58 -17.97 -1.08
CA ASN A 60 25.40 -17.73 -2.50
C ASN A 60 25.23 -16.24 -2.81
N ILE A 61 24.47 -15.51 -2.00
CA ILE A 61 24.30 -14.06 -2.12
C ILE A 61 25.64 -13.34 -1.93
N ILE A 62 26.40 -13.69 -0.89
CA ILE A 62 27.73 -13.09 -0.64
C ILE A 62 28.67 -13.34 -1.82
N ASN A 63 28.65 -14.54 -2.38
CA ASN A 63 29.46 -14.89 -3.55
C ASN A 63 29.01 -14.15 -4.81
N LYS A 64 27.69 -14.05 -5.05
CA LYS A 64 27.08 -13.32 -6.18
C LYS A 64 27.56 -11.87 -6.25
N TYR A 65 27.74 -11.20 -5.11
CA TYR A 65 28.23 -9.82 -5.04
C TYR A 65 29.76 -9.71 -4.85
N HIS A 66 30.51 -10.82 -4.97
CA HIS A 66 31.97 -10.88 -4.83
C HIS A 66 32.48 -10.31 -3.50
N LEU A 67 31.77 -10.62 -2.41
CA LEU A 67 32.05 -10.08 -1.07
C LEU A 67 32.83 -11.02 -0.16
N LEU A 68 33.06 -12.28 -0.54
CA LEU A 68 33.71 -13.30 0.31
C LEU A 68 35.04 -12.83 0.92
N ASN A 69 35.89 -12.16 0.12
CA ASN A 69 37.19 -11.67 0.58
C ASN A 69 37.13 -10.26 1.21
N LYS A 70 35.95 -9.64 1.26
CA LYS A 70 35.73 -8.30 1.80
C LYS A 70 35.04 -8.32 3.17
N ILE A 71 34.39 -9.42 3.52
CA ILE A 71 33.72 -9.58 4.81
C ILE A 71 34.65 -10.28 5.81
N PRO A 72 34.61 -9.91 7.10
CA PRO A 72 35.39 -10.60 8.13
C PRO A 72 35.02 -12.08 8.24
N GLU A 73 36.00 -12.95 8.52
CA GLU A 73 35.77 -14.38 8.73
C GLU A 73 34.75 -14.66 9.84
N SER A 74 34.72 -13.82 10.88
CA SER A 74 33.74 -13.91 11.97
C SER A 74 32.30 -13.87 11.47
N VAL A 75 32.00 -13.10 10.42
CA VAL A 75 30.67 -13.02 9.80
C VAL A 75 30.31 -14.32 9.10
N ILE A 76 31.26 -14.91 8.36
CA ILE A 76 31.06 -16.19 7.66
C ILE A 76 30.80 -17.31 8.69
N SER A 77 31.56 -17.32 9.77
CA SER A 77 31.40 -18.28 10.86
C SER A 77 30.02 -18.18 11.50
N ILE A 78 29.54 -16.96 11.78
CA ILE A 78 28.19 -16.73 12.33
C ILE A 78 27.10 -17.20 11.35
N ILE A 79 27.24 -16.91 10.05
CA ILE A 79 26.26 -17.35 9.04
C ILE A 79 26.12 -18.86 9.00
N LYS A 80 27.25 -19.58 9.10
CA LYS A 80 27.28 -21.05 9.12
C LYS A 80 26.74 -21.65 10.41
N ALA A 81 26.90 -20.95 11.53
CA ALA A 81 26.46 -21.41 12.86
C ALA A 81 24.99 -21.05 13.18
N THR A 82 24.35 -20.17 12.40
CA THR A 82 23.00 -19.71 12.71
C THR A 82 21.96 -20.76 12.31
N PRO A 83 21.14 -21.25 13.26
CA PRO A 83 20.14 -22.29 12.98
C PRO A 83 19.06 -21.81 12.02
N THR A 84 18.60 -22.71 11.15
CA THR A 84 17.43 -22.52 10.28
C THR A 84 16.24 -23.29 10.80
N SER A 85 15.03 -22.95 10.34
CA SER A 85 13.80 -23.68 10.72
C SER A 85 13.85 -25.19 10.42
N ASN A 86 14.71 -25.62 9.48
CA ASN A 86 14.87 -27.02 9.10
C ASN A 86 15.92 -27.76 9.93
N ASP A 87 16.77 -27.06 10.67
CA ASP A 87 17.90 -27.69 11.36
C ASP A 87 17.50 -28.39 12.67
N ASP A 88 16.32 -28.10 13.24
CA ASP A 88 15.80 -28.82 14.42
C ASP A 88 14.30 -28.52 14.66
N SER A 89 13.42 -29.12 13.86
CA SER A 89 11.96 -29.08 14.07
C SER A 89 11.50 -29.82 15.35
N CYS A 90 12.41 -30.52 16.02
CA CYS A 90 12.18 -31.27 17.27
C CYS A 90 12.47 -30.46 18.55
N ASN A 91 12.99 -29.23 18.45
CA ASN A 91 13.25 -28.39 19.62
C ASN A 91 12.05 -27.47 19.91
N GLU A 92 11.50 -27.49 21.13
CA GLU A 92 10.32 -26.70 21.50
C GLU A 92 10.52 -25.20 21.27
N VAL A 93 11.75 -24.70 21.37
CA VAL A 93 12.10 -23.30 21.11
C VAL A 93 11.91 -22.91 19.62
N ASN A 94 12.03 -23.88 18.72
CA ASN A 94 11.97 -23.69 17.26
C ASN A 94 10.58 -23.95 16.67
N ASN A 95 9.59 -24.35 17.47
CA ASN A 95 8.21 -24.53 17.01
C ASN A 95 7.37 -23.24 17.02
N PHE A 96 7.84 -22.19 17.72
CA PHE A 96 7.18 -20.88 17.84
C PHE A 96 5.74 -20.92 18.38
N ASN A 97 5.32 -22.00 19.04
CA ASN A 97 3.96 -22.14 19.60
C ASN A 97 3.65 -21.11 20.70
N HIS A 98 4.68 -20.54 21.34
CA HIS A 98 4.54 -19.46 22.33
C HIS A 98 4.38 -18.07 21.71
N VAL A 99 4.37 -17.95 20.37
CA VAL A 99 4.37 -16.68 19.66
C VAL A 99 3.06 -16.45 18.93
N GLN A 100 2.43 -15.31 19.19
CA GLN A 100 1.28 -14.82 18.44
C GLN A 100 1.65 -13.51 17.75
N ASN A 101 1.50 -13.46 16.42
CA ASN A 101 1.74 -12.25 15.63
C ASN A 101 0.41 -11.72 15.10
N ASN A 102 0.02 -10.51 15.51
CA ASN A 102 -1.22 -9.86 15.10
C ASN A 102 -0.90 -8.56 14.35
N ILE A 103 -1.35 -8.46 13.09
CA ILE A 103 -1.30 -7.21 12.34
C ILE A 103 -2.51 -6.38 12.77
N ILE A 104 -2.25 -5.29 13.49
CA ILE A 104 -3.30 -4.42 14.04
C ILE A 104 -3.49 -3.13 13.22
N GLY A 105 -2.52 -2.82 12.39
CA GLY A 105 -2.60 -1.72 11.46
C GLY A 105 -1.92 -2.16 10.20
N ASN A 106 -2.70 -2.13 9.14
CA ASN A 106 -2.19 -2.22 7.82
C ASN A 106 -3.11 -1.40 6.95
N ASN A 107 -2.81 -1.65 5.74
CA ASN A 107 -3.27 -1.00 4.60
C ASN A 107 -4.67 -1.43 4.13
N SER A 108 -4.95 -2.73 4.22
CA SER A 108 -6.29 -3.27 3.97
C SER A 108 -7.26 -2.63 4.94
N ILE A 109 -6.87 -2.48 6.21
CA ILE A 109 -7.65 -1.75 7.22
C ILE A 109 -7.88 -0.30 6.77
N ALA A 110 -6.84 0.41 6.30
CA ALA A 110 -6.99 1.78 5.81
C ALA A 110 -7.93 1.90 4.59
N VAL A 111 -7.73 1.09 3.55
CA VAL A 111 -8.56 1.09 2.33
C VAL A 111 -10.02 0.72 2.65
N LYS A 112 -10.25 -0.29 3.50
CA LYS A 112 -11.60 -0.67 3.97
C LYS A 112 -12.28 0.46 4.72
N ASN A 113 -11.55 1.18 5.58
CA ASN A 113 -12.09 2.34 6.29
C ASN A 113 -12.43 3.50 5.35
N VAL A 114 -11.59 3.80 4.35
CA VAL A 114 -11.90 4.82 3.34
C VAL A 114 -13.17 4.44 2.56
N ALA A 115 -13.29 3.19 2.12
CA ALA A 115 -14.47 2.72 1.40
C ALA A 115 -15.75 2.82 2.26
N LYS A 116 -15.65 2.46 3.54
CA LYS A 116 -16.76 2.58 4.51
C LYS A 116 -17.17 4.04 4.72
N VAL A 117 -16.22 4.94 4.92
CA VAL A 117 -16.49 6.38 5.09
C VAL A 117 -17.10 6.97 3.81
N ALA A 118 -16.62 6.59 2.62
CA ALA A 118 -17.21 7.03 1.36
C ALA A 118 -18.68 6.60 1.23
N GLN A 119 -19.00 5.34 1.58
CA GLN A 119 -20.38 4.84 1.61
C GLN A 119 -21.26 5.60 2.61
N GLN A 120 -20.76 5.85 3.83
CA GLN A 120 -21.46 6.62 4.85
C GLN A 120 -21.75 8.06 4.39
N ASN A 121 -20.92 8.61 3.51
CA ASN A 121 -21.11 9.95 2.94
C ASN A 121 -21.96 9.96 1.66
N GLY A 122 -22.47 8.81 1.22
CA GLY A 122 -23.41 8.67 0.10
C GLY A 122 -22.76 8.36 -1.25
N TYR A 123 -21.50 7.94 -1.29
CA TYR A 123 -20.83 7.48 -2.50
C TYR A 123 -21.03 5.97 -2.69
N SER A 124 -21.22 5.53 -3.92
CA SER A 124 -21.01 4.13 -4.29
C SER A 124 -19.50 3.86 -4.21
N SER A 125 -19.06 2.92 -3.38
CA SER A 125 -17.61 2.67 -3.18
C SER A 125 -17.19 1.27 -3.58
N VAL A 126 -16.02 1.17 -4.23
CA VAL A 126 -15.41 -0.09 -4.67
C VAL A 126 -13.93 -0.09 -4.28
N ILE A 127 -13.49 -1.14 -3.59
CA ILE A 127 -12.07 -1.39 -3.38
C ILE A 127 -11.53 -2.07 -4.64
N LEU A 128 -10.54 -1.45 -5.28
CA LEU A 128 -9.89 -1.99 -6.48
C LEU A 128 -8.76 -2.95 -6.12
N SER A 129 -7.86 -2.51 -5.24
CA SER A 129 -6.66 -3.23 -4.88
C SER A 129 -6.18 -2.73 -3.54
N THR A 130 -5.71 -3.66 -2.72
CA THR A 130 -4.88 -3.29 -1.59
C THR A 130 -3.41 -3.36 -1.97
N ARG A 131 -2.97 -3.88 -3.12
CA ARG A 131 -1.55 -4.17 -3.39
C ARG A 131 -1.00 -3.51 -4.64
N VAL A 132 -1.21 -2.20 -4.75
CA VAL A 132 -0.69 -1.42 -5.88
C VAL A 132 0.83 -1.33 -5.79
N GLU A 133 1.51 -1.67 -6.88
CA GLU A 133 2.96 -1.58 -6.98
C GLU A 133 3.33 -1.10 -8.38
N GLY A 134 4.52 -0.53 -8.50
CA GLY A 134 5.12 -0.20 -9.78
C GLY A 134 5.33 1.29 -10.02
N LEU A 135 5.68 1.61 -11.26
CA LEU A 135 6.00 2.97 -11.66
C LEU A 135 4.74 3.84 -11.71
N VAL A 136 4.84 5.05 -11.16
CA VAL A 136 3.79 6.08 -11.19
C VAL A 136 3.22 6.26 -12.60
N SER A 137 4.06 6.30 -13.64
CA SER A 137 3.63 6.43 -15.03
C SER A 137 2.66 5.31 -15.47
N ASN A 138 2.94 4.08 -15.05
CA ASN A 138 2.16 2.91 -15.45
C ASN A 138 0.85 2.86 -14.66
N VAL A 139 0.89 3.18 -13.37
CA VAL A 139 -0.31 3.23 -12.51
C VAL A 139 -1.25 4.34 -12.98
N ALA A 140 -0.72 5.53 -13.30
CA ALA A 140 -1.50 6.66 -13.81
C ALA A 140 -2.25 6.30 -15.11
N ILE A 141 -1.57 5.66 -16.07
CA ILE A 141 -2.19 5.21 -17.32
C ILE A 141 -3.29 4.19 -17.05
N LYS A 142 -3.05 3.22 -16.16
CA LYS A 142 -4.04 2.21 -15.79
C LYS A 142 -5.29 2.86 -15.17
N TYR A 143 -5.12 3.80 -14.26
CA TYR A 143 -6.23 4.52 -13.63
C TYR A 143 -7.00 5.39 -14.61
N ALA A 144 -6.33 6.12 -15.50
CA ALA A 144 -6.97 6.93 -16.53
C ALA A 144 -7.78 6.06 -17.50
N ASN A 145 -7.22 4.92 -17.93
CA ASN A 145 -7.93 3.94 -18.77
C ASN A 145 -9.15 3.35 -18.05
N LEU A 146 -9.03 3.00 -16.75
CA LEU A 146 -10.17 2.51 -15.98
C LEU A 146 -11.28 3.57 -15.88
N ALA A 147 -10.90 4.82 -15.57
CA ALA A 147 -11.85 5.94 -15.53
C ALA A 147 -12.56 6.12 -16.88
N ASN A 148 -11.81 6.06 -17.99
CA ASN A 148 -12.37 6.11 -19.34
C ASN A 148 -13.37 4.98 -19.60
N GLU A 149 -13.05 3.73 -19.28
CA GLU A 149 -13.96 2.59 -19.48
C GLU A 149 -15.22 2.67 -18.62
N ILE A 150 -15.09 3.18 -17.40
CA ILE A 150 -16.24 3.44 -16.52
C ILE A 150 -17.12 4.54 -17.12
N CYS A 151 -16.54 5.67 -17.56
CA CYS A 151 -17.30 6.76 -18.17
C CYS A 151 -18.01 6.30 -19.45
N LEU A 152 -17.34 5.50 -20.29
CA LEU A 152 -17.92 4.93 -21.51
C LEU A 152 -19.11 4.01 -21.20
N ASN A 153 -19.00 3.19 -20.15
CA ASN A 153 -20.06 2.33 -19.66
C ASN A 153 -21.26 3.15 -19.13
N MET A 154 -20.98 4.15 -18.29
CA MET A 154 -21.99 5.00 -17.67
C MET A 154 -22.71 5.91 -18.69
N SER A 155 -22.03 6.28 -19.77
CA SER A 155 -22.63 7.03 -20.89
C SER A 155 -23.56 6.16 -21.77
N GLY A 156 -23.65 4.85 -21.51
CA GLY A 156 -24.42 3.91 -22.34
C GLY A 156 -23.84 3.68 -23.75
N LYS A 157 -22.62 4.16 -24.01
CA LYS A 157 -21.99 4.10 -25.34
C LYS A 157 -21.43 2.72 -25.64
N GLN A 158 -20.70 2.13 -24.69
CA GLN A 158 -20.14 0.78 -24.81
C GLN A 158 -19.77 0.24 -23.43
N ASN A 159 -19.84 -1.08 -23.23
CA ASN A 159 -19.33 -1.74 -22.03
C ASN A 159 -18.13 -2.62 -22.38
N ARG A 160 -16.92 -2.19 -22.04
CA ARG A 160 -15.68 -3.00 -22.18
C ARG A 160 -15.00 -3.30 -20.85
N LEU A 161 -15.71 -3.13 -19.73
CA LEU A 161 -15.15 -3.38 -18.40
C LEU A 161 -14.66 -4.83 -18.25
N VAL A 162 -15.40 -5.81 -18.76
CA VAL A 162 -14.98 -7.23 -18.73
C VAL A 162 -13.62 -7.41 -19.39
N GLN A 163 -13.48 -6.94 -20.63
CA GLN A 163 -12.24 -7.02 -21.40
C GLN A 163 -11.09 -6.27 -20.70
N TYR A 164 -11.34 -5.05 -20.20
CA TYR A 164 -10.35 -4.26 -19.48
C TYR A 164 -9.78 -5.03 -18.28
N PHE A 165 -10.65 -5.63 -17.45
CA PHE A 165 -10.21 -6.39 -16.27
C PHE A 165 -9.50 -7.69 -16.65
N GLU A 166 -9.94 -8.40 -17.70
CA GLU A 166 -9.25 -9.61 -18.19
C GLU A 166 -7.82 -9.32 -18.67
N GLU A 167 -7.62 -8.21 -19.38
CA GLU A 167 -6.30 -7.79 -19.86
C GLU A 167 -5.43 -7.29 -18.71
N THR A 168 -5.98 -6.44 -17.84
CA THR A 168 -5.21 -5.73 -16.81
C THR A 168 -4.87 -6.63 -15.61
N SER A 169 -5.68 -7.65 -15.30
CA SER A 169 -5.44 -8.56 -14.16
C SER A 169 -4.15 -9.37 -14.29
N LYS A 170 -3.56 -9.45 -15.49
CA LYS A 170 -2.25 -10.10 -15.71
C LYS A 170 -1.09 -9.35 -15.06
N GLU A 171 -1.24 -8.04 -14.91
CA GLU A 171 -0.18 -7.16 -14.42
C GLU A 171 -0.54 -6.42 -13.14
N TYR A 172 -1.83 -6.38 -12.79
CA TYR A 172 -2.34 -5.61 -11.67
C TYR A 172 -3.13 -6.52 -10.73
N LYS A 173 -2.78 -6.46 -9.44
CA LYS A 173 -3.37 -7.30 -8.40
C LYS A 173 -4.65 -6.66 -7.89
N PHE A 174 -5.79 -6.99 -8.49
CA PHE A 174 -7.08 -6.57 -7.96
C PHE A 174 -7.50 -7.40 -6.74
N VAL A 175 -8.44 -6.90 -5.95
CA VAL A 175 -9.16 -7.72 -4.95
C VAL A 175 -10.14 -8.66 -5.65
N ASP A 176 -10.51 -9.73 -4.95
CA ASP A 176 -11.48 -10.70 -5.46
C ASP A 176 -12.82 -10.03 -5.79
N ASN A 177 -13.47 -10.52 -6.85
CA ASN A 177 -14.78 -10.06 -7.32
C ASN A 177 -14.88 -8.55 -7.65
N VAL A 178 -13.76 -7.86 -7.88
CA VAL A 178 -13.72 -6.41 -8.16
C VAL A 178 -14.67 -6.00 -9.29
N LEU A 179 -14.74 -6.76 -10.38
CA LEU A 179 -15.55 -6.45 -11.55
C LEU A 179 -17.04 -6.54 -11.22
N THR A 180 -17.46 -7.62 -10.56
CA THR A 180 -18.84 -7.82 -10.12
C THR A 180 -19.27 -6.72 -9.14
N ASN A 181 -18.38 -6.37 -8.20
CA ASN A 181 -18.63 -5.29 -7.25
C ASN A 181 -18.75 -3.94 -7.99
N LEU A 182 -17.86 -3.64 -8.93
CA LEU A 182 -17.91 -2.42 -9.72
C LEU A 182 -19.19 -2.31 -10.54
N GLN A 183 -19.58 -3.35 -11.27
CA GLN A 183 -20.82 -3.37 -12.05
C GLN A 183 -22.05 -3.15 -11.15
N THR A 184 -22.07 -3.79 -9.98
CA THR A 184 -23.12 -3.59 -8.98
C THR A 184 -23.19 -2.13 -8.52
N GLN A 185 -22.06 -1.51 -8.22
CA GLN A 185 -22.01 -0.11 -7.78
C GLN A 185 -22.37 0.88 -8.89
N ILE A 186 -21.99 0.61 -10.14
CA ILE A 186 -22.37 1.42 -11.31
C ILE A 186 -23.90 1.38 -11.50
N SER A 187 -24.54 0.21 -11.38
CA SER A 187 -26.01 0.12 -11.49
C SER A 187 -26.77 0.92 -10.43
N LYS A 188 -26.14 1.19 -9.28
CA LYS A 188 -26.68 2.00 -8.17
C LYS A 188 -26.28 3.47 -8.25
N PHE A 189 -25.48 3.86 -9.25
CA PHE A 189 -24.87 5.19 -9.31
C PHE A 189 -25.89 6.34 -9.26
N SER A 190 -27.05 6.19 -9.90
CA SER A 190 -28.12 7.21 -9.92
C SER A 190 -28.71 7.52 -8.54
N GLN A 191 -28.47 6.66 -7.55
CA GLN A 191 -28.89 6.83 -6.15
C GLN A 191 -27.74 7.30 -5.24
N SER A 192 -26.57 7.58 -5.80
CA SER A 192 -25.35 7.95 -5.09
C SER A 192 -24.90 9.37 -5.44
N LYS A 193 -24.05 9.97 -4.61
CA LYS A 193 -23.37 11.24 -4.92
C LYS A 193 -22.25 11.10 -5.95
N GLY A 194 -21.81 9.87 -6.22
CA GLY A 194 -20.68 9.58 -7.09
C GLY A 194 -20.12 8.19 -6.87
N LEU A 195 -19.16 7.79 -7.72
CA LEU A 195 -18.43 6.54 -7.61
C LEU A 195 -17.04 6.81 -7.02
N CYS A 196 -16.72 6.17 -5.90
CA CYS A 196 -15.45 6.27 -5.21
C CYS A 196 -14.69 4.95 -5.33
N LEU A 197 -13.66 4.94 -6.17
CA LEU A 197 -12.74 3.82 -6.30
C LEU A 197 -11.59 3.99 -5.31
N VAL A 198 -11.37 2.98 -4.48
CA VAL A 198 -10.33 3.02 -3.45
C VAL A 198 -9.29 1.98 -3.79
N ALA A 199 -8.04 2.41 -3.88
CA ALA A 199 -6.91 1.53 -4.06
C ALA A 199 -5.80 1.92 -3.11
N GLY A 200 -4.92 0.99 -2.84
CA GLY A 200 -3.78 1.24 -2.02
C GLY A 200 -2.57 0.45 -2.44
N GLY A 201 -1.39 1.07 -2.35
CA GLY A 201 -0.13 0.39 -2.53
C GLY A 201 1.08 1.24 -2.19
N GLU A 202 2.21 0.82 -2.76
CA GLU A 202 3.46 1.57 -2.74
C GLU A 202 3.96 1.78 -4.18
N THR A 203 3.70 2.96 -4.75
CA THR A 203 4.22 3.32 -6.08
C THR A 203 5.65 3.85 -6.00
N THR A 204 6.33 3.86 -7.14
CA THR A 204 7.70 4.40 -7.27
C THR A 204 7.80 5.38 -8.42
N VAL A 205 8.67 6.37 -8.26
CA VAL A 205 8.90 7.43 -9.24
C VAL A 205 10.35 7.40 -9.70
N ILE A 206 10.57 7.61 -11.01
CA ILE A 206 11.92 7.70 -11.57
C ILE A 206 12.35 9.16 -11.54
N LEU A 207 13.37 9.47 -10.73
CA LEU A 207 13.96 10.79 -10.67
C LEU A 207 14.79 11.08 -11.94
N LYS A 208 14.40 12.12 -12.66
CA LYS A 208 15.01 12.63 -13.90
C LYS A 208 15.48 14.08 -13.75
N GLY A 209 14.79 14.86 -12.91
CA GLY A 209 15.07 16.26 -12.67
C GLY A 209 15.61 16.57 -11.28
N LYS A 210 15.60 17.87 -10.94
CA LYS A 210 16.02 18.41 -9.64
C LYS A 210 14.88 19.09 -8.88
N GLY A 211 13.64 18.91 -9.37
CA GLY A 211 12.44 19.44 -8.75
C GLY A 211 12.14 18.82 -7.40
N LYS A 212 11.12 19.36 -6.75
CA LYS A 212 10.61 18.87 -5.48
C LYS A 212 9.22 18.24 -5.69
N GLY A 213 9.01 17.06 -5.12
CA GLY A 213 7.75 16.34 -5.23
C GLY A 213 7.87 14.94 -4.66
N GLY A 214 6.77 14.21 -4.65
CA GLY A 214 6.75 12.82 -4.26
C GLY A 214 5.94 11.95 -5.21
N ARG A 215 5.91 10.65 -4.92
CA ARG A 215 5.25 9.64 -5.75
C ARG A 215 3.74 9.86 -5.84
N ASN A 216 3.10 10.35 -4.77
CA ASN A 216 1.65 10.59 -4.74
C ASN A 216 1.29 11.86 -5.53
N GLN A 217 2.05 12.94 -5.34
CA GLN A 217 1.92 14.17 -6.11
C GLN A 217 2.18 13.91 -7.60
N GLU A 218 3.23 13.15 -7.93
CA GLU A 218 3.52 12.82 -9.33
C GLU A 218 2.47 11.88 -9.94
N LEU A 219 1.88 10.98 -9.15
CA LEU A 219 0.76 10.14 -9.59
C LEU A 219 -0.50 10.96 -9.89
N ALA A 220 -0.88 11.86 -8.99
CA ALA A 220 -2.01 12.77 -9.21
C ALA A 220 -1.83 13.60 -10.49
N LEU A 221 -0.67 14.23 -10.66
CA LEU A 221 -0.41 15.09 -11.82
C LEU A 221 -0.25 14.31 -13.13
N THR A 222 0.37 13.13 -13.08
CA THR A 222 0.48 12.26 -14.27
C THR A 222 -0.88 11.70 -14.67
N PHE A 223 -1.74 11.35 -13.72
CA PHE A 223 -3.12 10.93 -14.01
C PHE A 223 -3.89 12.07 -14.69
N ALA A 224 -3.83 13.28 -14.14
CA ALA A 224 -4.46 14.47 -14.71
C ALA A 224 -3.99 14.73 -16.16
N LYS A 225 -2.68 14.60 -16.40
CA LYS A 225 -2.08 14.70 -17.73
C LYS A 225 -2.68 13.68 -18.70
N VAL A 226 -2.65 12.40 -18.34
CA VAL A 226 -3.11 11.31 -19.21
C VAL A 226 -4.60 11.45 -19.51
N LEU A 227 -5.40 11.80 -18.51
CA LEU A 227 -6.83 12.00 -18.68
C LEU A 227 -7.13 13.19 -19.62
N HIS A 228 -6.38 14.29 -19.49
CA HIS A 228 -6.47 15.43 -20.42
C HIS A 228 -6.09 15.03 -21.86
N GLU A 229 -4.98 14.33 -22.05
CA GLU A 229 -4.54 13.86 -23.38
C GLU A 229 -5.52 12.89 -24.03
N MET A 230 -6.34 12.17 -23.25
CA MET A 230 -7.36 11.25 -23.77
C MET A 230 -8.60 11.96 -24.32
N LYS A 231 -8.91 13.19 -23.91
CA LYS A 231 -10.18 13.87 -24.23
C LYS A 231 -10.42 14.01 -25.74
N ASP A 232 -9.37 14.31 -26.51
CA ASP A 232 -9.45 14.45 -27.97
C ASP A 232 -9.98 13.18 -28.66
N THR A 233 -9.71 12.01 -28.08
CA THR A 233 -10.13 10.70 -28.62
C THR A 233 -11.30 10.08 -27.86
N HIS A 234 -11.62 10.60 -26.67
CA HIS A 234 -12.62 10.07 -25.75
C HIS A 234 -13.48 11.22 -25.16
N PRO A 235 -14.28 11.91 -25.99
CA PRO A 235 -15.00 13.11 -25.57
C PRO A 235 -16.06 12.88 -24.49
N HIS A 236 -16.49 11.63 -24.26
CA HIS A 236 -17.38 11.28 -23.14
C HIS A 236 -16.76 11.53 -21.76
N ILE A 237 -15.44 11.66 -21.66
CA ILE A 237 -14.76 12.01 -20.41
C ILE A 237 -15.24 13.38 -19.88
N ASP A 238 -15.57 14.33 -20.78
CA ASP A 238 -16.06 15.66 -20.40
C ASP A 238 -17.46 15.66 -19.78
N GLU A 239 -18.20 14.56 -19.91
CA GLU A 239 -19.51 14.39 -19.28
C GLU A 239 -19.40 14.11 -17.77
N PHE A 240 -18.18 13.87 -17.26
CA PHE A 240 -17.93 13.46 -15.87
C PHE A 240 -16.89 14.34 -15.18
N ASN A 241 -17.10 14.56 -13.88
CA ASN A 241 -16.08 15.14 -13.01
C ASN A 241 -15.22 14.00 -12.43
N ILE A 242 -13.97 13.90 -12.88
CA ILE A 242 -13.05 12.83 -12.51
C ILE A 242 -11.87 13.41 -11.73
N PHE A 243 -11.65 12.88 -10.54
CA PHE A 243 -10.56 13.27 -9.64
C PHE A 243 -9.79 12.06 -9.16
N LEU A 244 -8.48 12.23 -8.96
CA LEU A 244 -7.63 11.27 -8.26
C LEU A 244 -7.02 11.93 -7.03
N LEU A 245 -7.41 11.48 -5.84
CA LEU A 245 -6.69 11.78 -4.60
C LEU A 245 -5.63 10.70 -4.39
N SER A 246 -4.35 11.09 -4.26
CA SER A 246 -3.26 10.18 -3.89
C SER A 246 -2.50 10.77 -2.72
N CYS A 247 -2.32 10.00 -1.63
CA CYS A 247 -1.63 10.46 -0.42
C CYS A 247 -0.85 9.36 0.30
N GLY A 248 0.26 9.74 0.93
CA GLY A 248 0.96 8.97 1.95
C GLY A 248 0.24 9.05 3.29
N THR A 249 0.08 7.90 3.95
CA THR A 249 -0.62 7.79 5.25
C THR A 249 0.18 8.38 6.41
N ASP A 250 1.50 8.50 6.27
CA ASP A 250 2.42 9.18 7.18
C ASP A 250 2.28 10.71 7.16
N GLY A 251 1.57 11.23 6.16
CA GLY A 251 1.41 12.66 5.95
C GLY A 251 2.54 13.29 5.14
N ILE A 252 3.44 12.49 4.55
CA ILE A 252 4.64 12.96 3.83
C ILE A 252 4.72 12.29 2.46
N ASP A 253 5.04 13.07 1.43
CA ASP A 253 5.28 12.58 0.07
C ASP A 253 6.58 13.15 -0.50
N GLY A 254 7.58 12.29 -0.61
CA GLY A 254 8.93 12.69 -1.00
C GLY A 254 9.57 13.64 0.02
N PRO A 255 10.50 14.52 -0.39
CA PRO A 255 11.11 15.49 0.50
C PRO A 255 10.22 16.73 0.69
N THR A 256 8.91 16.59 0.85
CA THR A 256 7.93 17.70 0.98
C THR A 256 7.16 17.62 2.30
N ASP A 257 6.46 18.70 2.65
CA ASP A 257 5.58 18.75 3.84
C ASP A 257 4.13 18.32 3.51
N ALA A 258 3.87 17.98 2.24
CA ALA A 258 2.57 17.52 1.77
C ALA A 258 2.51 16.00 1.80
N ALA A 259 1.32 15.47 2.09
CA ALA A 259 1.04 14.04 2.02
C ALA A 259 0.80 13.56 0.58
N GLY A 260 0.48 14.46 -0.34
CA GLY A 260 0.07 14.11 -1.69
C GLY A 260 -0.66 15.24 -2.38
N ALA A 261 -1.51 14.89 -3.36
CA ALA A 261 -2.29 15.87 -4.11
C ALA A 261 -3.56 15.28 -4.73
N ILE A 262 -4.41 16.17 -5.24
CA ILE A 262 -5.58 15.87 -6.06
C ILE A 262 -5.25 16.15 -7.53
N GLY A 263 -5.52 15.18 -8.41
CA GLY A 263 -5.30 15.28 -9.86
C GLY A 263 -6.61 15.34 -10.64
N HIS A 264 -6.76 16.29 -11.56
CA HIS A 264 -7.92 16.40 -12.46
C HIS A 264 -7.58 17.19 -13.74
N CYS A 265 -8.38 17.04 -14.80
CA CYS A 265 -8.05 17.58 -16.14
C CYS A 265 -7.88 19.11 -16.21
N GLN A 266 -8.57 19.87 -15.36
CA GLN A 266 -8.50 21.35 -15.41
C GLN A 266 -7.07 21.88 -15.14
N GLN A 267 -6.23 21.08 -14.48
CA GLN A 267 -4.81 21.35 -14.24
C GLN A 267 -3.98 21.42 -15.54
N PHE A 268 -4.51 20.98 -16.66
CA PHE A 268 -3.91 21.07 -17.99
C PHE A 268 -4.69 21.99 -18.96
N GLU A 269 -5.94 22.34 -18.63
CA GLU A 269 -6.79 23.21 -19.46
C GLU A 269 -6.68 24.69 -19.08
N ASN A 270 -6.65 24.98 -17.77
CA ASN A 270 -6.78 26.34 -17.22
C ASN A 270 -5.56 26.73 -16.37
N VAL A 271 -4.37 26.27 -16.76
CA VAL A 271 -3.16 26.34 -15.92
C VAL A 271 -2.48 27.72 -15.91
N GLY A 272 -2.93 28.67 -16.73
CA GLY A 272 -2.31 29.98 -16.90
C GLY A 272 -0.91 29.89 -17.55
N SER A 273 -0.41 30.99 -18.11
CA SER A 273 0.86 30.97 -18.85
C SER A 273 2.13 30.81 -18.00
N HIS A 274 2.01 30.99 -16.68
CA HIS A 274 3.12 30.95 -15.73
C HIS A 274 3.40 29.55 -15.18
N LEU A 275 2.44 28.64 -15.24
CA LEU A 275 2.60 27.25 -14.82
C LEU A 275 2.66 26.33 -16.03
N LYS A 276 3.61 25.40 -15.98
CA LYS A 276 3.90 24.49 -17.08
C LYS A 276 3.90 23.05 -16.55
N PRO A 277 2.73 22.40 -16.47
CA PRO A 277 2.60 21.10 -15.80
C PRO A 277 3.46 20.01 -16.46
N TYR A 278 3.58 20.05 -17.80
CA TYR A 278 4.46 19.15 -18.55
C TYR A 278 5.95 19.32 -18.18
N GLU A 279 6.42 20.56 -18.00
CA GLU A 279 7.81 20.82 -17.58
C GLU A 279 8.04 20.40 -16.13
N CYS A 280 7.04 20.62 -15.25
CA CYS A 280 7.10 20.20 -13.85
C CYS A 280 7.23 18.67 -13.74
N LEU A 281 6.40 17.90 -14.47
CA LEU A 281 6.52 16.43 -14.53
C LEU A 281 7.88 15.98 -15.06
N LYS A 282 8.41 16.63 -16.11
CA LYS A 282 9.72 16.30 -16.67
C LYS A 282 10.86 16.52 -15.66
N ASN A 283 10.69 17.50 -14.76
CA ASN A 283 11.69 17.87 -13.75
C ASN A 283 11.44 17.24 -12.37
N ASN A 284 10.43 16.37 -12.21
CA ASN A 284 9.97 15.85 -10.91
C ASN A 284 9.64 16.97 -9.90
N ASP A 285 8.97 18.02 -10.37
CA ASP A 285 8.67 19.24 -9.61
C ASP A 285 7.17 19.41 -9.33
N SER A 286 6.47 18.31 -9.03
CA SER A 286 5.03 18.30 -8.78
C SER A 286 4.62 19.14 -7.58
N ASN A 287 5.47 19.27 -6.54
CA ASN A 287 5.17 20.11 -5.39
C ASN A 287 5.06 21.58 -5.77
N SER A 288 6.01 22.07 -6.58
CA SER A 288 6.02 23.45 -7.05
C SER A 288 4.81 23.72 -7.95
N PHE A 289 4.41 22.76 -8.79
CA PHE A 289 3.18 22.86 -9.56
C PHE A 289 1.96 23.07 -8.64
N TYR A 290 1.72 22.15 -7.72
CA TYR A 290 0.54 22.19 -6.85
C TYR A 290 0.55 23.38 -5.91
N SER A 291 1.71 23.79 -5.39
CA SER A 291 1.81 24.96 -4.50
C SER A 291 1.38 26.27 -5.18
N ASN A 292 1.47 26.35 -6.51
CA ASN A 292 1.15 27.55 -7.27
C ASN A 292 -0.19 27.43 -8.03
N PHE A 293 -0.65 26.22 -8.34
CA PHE A 293 -1.95 26.01 -8.95
C PHE A 293 -3.06 26.22 -7.92
N SER A 294 -4.04 27.08 -8.25
CA SER A 294 -5.19 27.38 -7.37
C SER A 294 -4.79 27.67 -5.92
N ASN A 295 -3.69 28.40 -5.70
CA ASN A 295 -3.14 28.71 -4.37
C ASN A 295 -2.88 27.50 -3.46
N GLY A 296 -2.65 26.31 -4.02
CA GLY A 296 -2.38 25.11 -3.23
C GLY A 296 -3.60 24.32 -2.81
N ASP A 297 -4.80 24.64 -3.29
CA ASP A 297 -6.06 23.96 -2.90
C ASP A 297 -6.04 22.45 -3.20
N ASP A 298 -5.30 22.02 -4.22
CA ASP A 298 -5.14 20.61 -4.60
C ASP A 298 -3.96 19.91 -3.90
N LEU A 299 -3.19 20.63 -3.07
CA LEU A 299 -2.10 20.06 -2.29
C LEU A 299 -2.62 19.53 -0.95
N VAL A 300 -2.41 18.24 -0.69
CA VAL A 300 -2.96 17.61 0.51
C VAL A 300 -1.96 17.72 1.65
N SER A 301 -2.27 18.56 2.64
CA SER A 301 -1.45 18.78 3.83
C SER A 301 -2.24 18.38 5.07
N ILE A 302 -1.91 17.23 5.64
CA ILE A 302 -2.57 16.68 6.85
C ILE A 302 -1.66 16.70 8.10
N GLY A 303 -0.42 17.18 7.95
CA GLY A 303 0.62 17.10 8.98
C GLY A 303 1.14 15.68 9.20
N HIS A 304 2.15 15.53 10.04
CA HIS A 304 2.74 14.23 10.35
C HIS A 304 1.77 13.39 11.18
N THR A 305 1.37 12.23 10.68
CA THR A 305 0.35 11.37 11.35
C THR A 305 0.97 10.40 12.37
N ALA A 306 2.29 10.27 12.37
CA ALA A 306 3.07 9.33 13.20
C ALA A 306 2.79 7.84 12.95
N VAL A 307 2.03 7.54 11.89
CA VAL A 307 1.70 6.18 11.46
C VAL A 307 2.06 6.06 9.97
N PHE A 308 3.06 5.24 9.66
CA PHE A 308 3.35 4.85 8.28
C PHE A 308 2.81 3.44 8.05
N VAL A 309 1.84 3.37 7.17
CA VAL A 309 1.16 2.16 6.74
C VAL A 309 1.04 2.35 5.23
N PRO A 310 1.87 1.72 4.35
CA PRO A 310 1.71 1.68 2.88
C PRO A 310 0.34 1.14 2.53
N LEU A 311 0.01 0.58 1.36
CA LEU A 311 -1.30 -0.10 1.22
C LEU A 311 -1.18 -1.62 0.74
N THR A 312 -1.80 -2.73 1.34
CA THR A 312 -1.79 -4.24 1.22
C THR A 312 -2.62 -5.14 2.19
N ASP A 313 -3.05 -6.31 1.69
CA ASP A 313 -3.93 -7.32 2.34
C ASP A 313 -3.28 -8.52 3.03
N ARG A 314 -4.04 -9.16 3.94
CA ARG A 314 -4.46 -10.58 3.83
C ARG A 314 -5.84 -10.80 4.49
N GLN A 315 -6.58 -11.77 3.94
CA GLN A 315 -7.95 -12.20 4.30
C GLN A 315 -8.06 -12.74 5.73
N GLU A 316 -9.13 -12.36 6.43
CA GLU A 316 -9.64 -13.06 7.60
C GLU A 316 -10.44 -14.27 7.10
N ASP A 317 -9.97 -15.48 7.42
CA ASP A 317 -10.83 -16.65 7.61
C ASP A 317 -10.29 -17.40 8.85
N ASP A 318 -11.23 -17.83 9.69
CA ASP A 318 -11.09 -18.68 10.89
C ASP A 318 -10.44 -18.10 12.16
N ILE A 319 -11.20 -17.26 12.86
CA ILE A 319 -11.21 -17.32 14.33
C ILE A 319 -12.07 -18.53 14.73
N LEU A 320 -11.49 -19.72 14.68
CA LEU A 320 -12.04 -20.88 15.36
C LEU A 320 -11.85 -20.68 16.88
N HIS A 321 -12.97 -20.47 17.56
CA HIS A 321 -13.09 -20.45 19.01
C HIS A 321 -12.35 -21.64 19.67
N PRO A 322 -11.48 -21.42 20.67
CA PRO A 322 -11.30 -22.42 21.70
C PRO A 322 -12.55 -22.39 22.58
N SER A 323 -13.20 -23.55 22.73
CA SER A 323 -14.31 -23.77 23.65
C SER A 323 -14.00 -23.21 25.04
N ALA A 324 -14.65 -22.10 25.42
CA ALA A 324 -14.66 -21.64 26.80
C ALA A 324 -15.70 -22.45 27.59
N ALA A 325 -15.25 -23.06 28.68
CA ALA A 325 -16.10 -23.72 29.66
C ALA A 325 -17.11 -22.71 30.27
N PRO A 326 -18.35 -23.14 30.60
CA PRO A 326 -19.35 -22.23 31.14
C PRO A 326 -19.05 -21.91 32.61
N GLY A 327 -18.87 -20.62 32.90
CA GLY A 327 -18.91 -20.09 34.27
C GLY A 327 -17.70 -19.26 34.69
N SER A 328 -17.63 -17.99 34.26
CA SER A 328 -17.05 -16.90 35.05
C SER A 328 -17.54 -15.54 34.52
N PRO A 329 -17.73 -14.53 35.38
CA PRO A 329 -18.42 -13.27 35.04
C PRO A 329 -17.51 -12.27 34.32
N ASP A 330 -18.09 -11.53 33.36
CA ASP A 330 -17.48 -10.39 32.67
C ASP A 330 -17.08 -9.27 33.65
N PRO A 331 -15.82 -8.80 33.64
CA PRO A 331 -15.46 -7.53 34.23
C PRO A 331 -15.30 -6.45 33.15
N LEU A 332 -15.82 -5.25 33.44
CA LEU A 332 -15.55 -3.94 32.80
C LEU A 332 -16.65 -3.40 31.85
N THR A 333 -17.81 -3.12 32.44
CA THR A 333 -18.60 -1.91 32.16
C THR A 333 -18.20 -0.87 33.21
N PHE A 334 -17.69 0.32 32.83
CA PHE A 334 -17.52 1.57 33.62
C PHE A 334 -16.54 2.47 32.82
N PHE A 335 -16.80 3.70 32.36
CA PHE A 335 -17.76 4.75 32.68
C PHE A 335 -18.09 5.59 31.43
N SER A 336 -19.36 6.00 31.30
CA SER A 336 -19.80 7.19 30.58
C SER A 336 -20.03 8.34 31.58
N GLU A 337 -19.94 9.56 31.03
CA GLU A 337 -20.30 10.90 31.52
C GLU A 337 -21.23 11.03 32.74
N ASP A 338 -20.89 11.95 33.66
CA ASP A 338 -21.74 13.10 34.03
C ASP A 338 -20.97 14.12 34.88
N GLY A 339 -21.30 15.41 34.70
CA GLY A 339 -20.51 16.56 35.14
C GLY A 339 -20.74 17.09 36.56
N ILE A 340 -19.88 18.07 36.91
CA ILE A 340 -20.12 19.41 37.48
C ILE A 340 -18.93 20.26 37.02
#